data_AF-A0A5R2NH40-F1
#
_entry.id   AF-A0A5R2NH40-F1
#
_cell.length_a   1.000
_cell.length_b   1.000
_cell.length_c   1.000
_cell.angle_alpha   90.00
_cell.angle_beta   90.00
_cell.angle_gamma   90.00
#
_symmetry.space_group_name_H-M   'P 1'
#
loop_
_entity.id
_entity.type
_entity.pdbx_description
1 polymer ?
#
loop_
_entity_poly.entity_id
_entity_poly.type
_entity_poly.pdbx_seq_one_letter_code
_entity_poly.pdbx_strand_id
1 'polypeptide(L)'
;MSLRMPGPQPHPKTGVYYLRQRAPSDLKDVPLDGRVAIPVGGVVRTVKAGKTVKVSLDTKDPAEAKRRHREADAALHEYWQRFREGPKPLSNKQVQALAGILYARLVDMMDSEPGEEGIWKAVLRLNKGKAERGELHGWFGPTVDELFVEQDVNTDLFSRSRVVHAAFKAIQLAAETNLRKAEGDYSPDEARERFPNWGAERGETKPAPRVTGDLDLFALLDHKFATQSLKEKTKNDYARDLVKFVKSSGHRNALDVTNEDVRKWRDELIAEGLSPSKVNGKALAALSAVLTHAVREFGLPTNVASDIRDRRDGPAPGKKGYDMEQAKAILGATFMGSPKDVSVPHKRALFWVPWICAYTGLRVAEITQLRGVDVRSDGDTPYLFITPEAGSTKSGRAWMAAVHPHLVELGLLEMFKEVGSGPAFYVPYPDGTDLTKQTGKPRSQEAGVRVGNWITDELGIPAPGGKPNHAWRHLFTTLSRAHDMDKQTRDYMLGSGAEDAREGYGDWPPTALAREIRKLPRFDVKATTWRPSNEAVSAQAQRKGRNANEKG
;
A
#
# COMPACT_ATOMS: atom_id res chain seq x y z
N MET A 1 -10.03 -8.35 34.34
CA MET A 1 -10.81 -9.57 34.04
C MET A 1 -10.35 -10.09 32.70
N SER A 2 -9.78 -11.30 32.64
CA SER A 2 -9.36 -11.93 31.38
C SER A 2 -10.60 -12.26 30.55
N LEU A 3 -10.72 -11.69 29.35
CA LEU A 3 -11.77 -12.05 28.40
C LEU A 3 -11.55 -13.51 28.00
N ARG A 4 -12.37 -14.40 28.56
CA ARG A 4 -12.34 -15.84 28.32
C ARG A 4 -12.57 -16.06 26.82
N MET A 5 -11.56 -16.56 26.11
CA MET A 5 -11.68 -16.85 24.69
C MET A 5 -12.83 -17.84 24.44
N PRO A 6 -13.60 -17.70 23.35
CA PRO A 6 -14.62 -18.68 22.98
C PRO A 6 -13.99 -20.07 22.85
N GLY A 7 -14.61 -21.07 23.47
CA GLY A 7 -14.13 -22.45 23.44
C GLY A 7 -15.30 -23.42 23.35
N PRO A 8 -15.02 -24.70 23.03
CA PRO A 8 -16.05 -25.72 22.86
C PRO A 8 -16.85 -25.89 24.15
N GLN A 9 -18.17 -25.86 24.05
CA GLN A 9 -19.07 -25.99 25.20
C GLN A 9 -19.73 -27.37 25.21
N PRO A 10 -19.63 -28.15 26.31
CA PRO A 10 -20.29 -29.44 26.39
C PRO A 10 -21.80 -29.24 26.58
N HIS A 11 -22.59 -30.06 25.89
CA HIS A 11 -24.03 -30.06 26.08
C HIS A 11 -24.41 -30.74 27.41
N PRO A 12 -25.23 -30.10 28.26
CA PRO A 12 -25.43 -30.51 29.64
C PRO A 12 -26.04 -31.91 29.80
N LYS A 13 -26.74 -32.43 28.78
CA LYS A 13 -27.36 -33.78 28.82
C LYS A 13 -26.56 -34.86 28.10
N THR A 14 -25.84 -34.51 27.04
CA THR A 14 -25.24 -35.50 26.12
C THR A 14 -23.72 -35.56 26.21
N GLY A 15 -23.09 -34.54 26.82
CA GLY A 15 -21.64 -34.39 26.89
C GLY A 15 -20.97 -34.05 25.56
N VAL A 16 -21.74 -33.96 24.46
CA VAL A 16 -21.20 -33.62 23.12
C VAL A 16 -20.84 -32.14 23.10
N TYR A 17 -19.66 -31.82 22.58
CA TYR A 17 -19.19 -30.44 22.46
C TYR A 17 -19.80 -29.71 21.27
N TYR A 18 -20.01 -28.41 21.44
CA TYR A 18 -20.55 -27.51 20.42
C TYR A 18 -19.65 -26.30 20.24
N LEU A 19 -19.58 -25.80 19.00
CA LEU A 19 -19.32 -24.39 18.77
C LEU A 19 -20.62 -23.64 19.01
N ARG A 20 -20.57 -22.61 19.86
CA ARG A 20 -21.69 -21.70 20.11
C ARG A 20 -21.15 -20.28 20.22
N GLN A 21 -21.43 -19.45 19.23
CA GLN A 21 -20.94 -18.08 19.18
C GLN A 21 -22.04 -17.11 18.82
N ARG A 22 -22.00 -15.92 19.42
CA ARG A 22 -22.88 -14.81 19.04
C ARG A 22 -22.35 -14.18 17.76
N ALA A 23 -23.25 -13.66 16.93
CA ALA A 23 -22.86 -12.81 15.82
C ALA A 23 -22.03 -11.61 16.34
N PRO A 24 -21.06 -11.11 15.55
CA PRO A 24 -20.29 -9.93 15.91
C PRO A 24 -21.18 -8.75 16.30
N SER A 25 -20.76 -7.99 17.32
CA SER A 25 -21.58 -6.92 17.90
C SER A 25 -21.89 -5.79 16.92
N ASP A 26 -21.04 -5.59 15.92
CA ASP A 26 -21.23 -4.65 14.82
C ASP A 26 -22.35 -5.07 13.85
N LEU A 27 -22.76 -6.34 13.87
CA LEU A 27 -23.82 -6.89 13.01
C LEU A 27 -25.15 -7.10 13.74
N LYS A 28 -25.28 -6.62 14.99
CA LYS A 28 -26.44 -6.87 15.85
C LYS A 28 -27.78 -6.34 15.29
N ASP A 29 -27.70 -5.25 14.51
CA ASP A 29 -28.85 -4.55 13.93
C ASP A 29 -29.04 -4.86 12.43
N VAL A 30 -28.22 -5.77 11.87
CA VAL A 30 -28.32 -6.22 10.48
C VAL A 30 -29.20 -7.46 10.41
N PRO A 31 -30.08 -7.62 9.40
CA PRO A 31 -30.80 -8.87 9.17
C PRO A 31 -29.82 -10.04 8.96
N LEU A 32 -29.90 -11.05 9.83
CA LEU A 32 -29.04 -12.24 9.83
C LEU A 32 -29.85 -13.49 9.46
N ASP A 33 -30.07 -13.69 8.16
CA ASP A 33 -30.86 -14.78 7.58
C ASP A 33 -30.02 -15.75 6.71
N GLY A 34 -28.74 -15.46 6.53
CA GLY A 34 -27.81 -16.31 5.77
C GLY A 34 -27.51 -17.68 6.39
N ARG A 35 -26.81 -18.51 5.63
CA ARG A 35 -26.28 -19.81 6.05
C ARG A 35 -24.77 -19.82 5.89
N VAL A 36 -24.10 -20.60 6.73
CA VAL A 36 -22.65 -20.78 6.71
C VAL A 36 -22.31 -22.26 6.72
N ALA A 37 -21.37 -22.66 5.87
CA ALA A 37 -20.78 -23.99 5.84
C ALA A 37 -19.67 -24.08 6.90
N ILE A 38 -19.79 -25.01 7.85
CA ILE A 38 -18.82 -25.16 8.92
C ILE A 38 -18.20 -26.57 8.86
N PRO A 39 -16.87 -26.70 8.71
CA PRO A 39 -16.21 -28.00 8.75
C PRO A 39 -16.21 -28.56 10.17
N VAL A 40 -16.65 -29.82 10.31
CA VAL A 40 -16.68 -30.58 11.56
C VAL A 40 -16.21 -31.99 11.29
N GLY A 41 -14.98 -32.32 11.72
CA GLY A 41 -14.48 -33.69 11.67
C GLY A 41 -14.41 -34.29 10.25
N GLY A 42 -14.07 -33.46 9.26
CA GLY A 42 -14.02 -33.87 7.84
C GLY A 42 -15.37 -33.77 7.10
N VAL A 43 -16.46 -33.43 7.80
CA VAL A 43 -17.78 -33.23 7.20
C VAL A 43 -18.18 -31.76 7.28
N VAL A 44 -18.64 -31.19 6.17
CA VAL A 44 -19.17 -29.82 6.16
C VAL A 44 -20.62 -29.82 6.64
N ARG A 45 -20.94 -29.00 7.65
CA ARG A 45 -22.30 -28.82 8.16
C ARG A 45 -22.78 -27.41 7.89
N THR A 46 -23.90 -27.29 7.17
CA THR A 46 -24.53 -26.00 6.89
C THR A 46 -25.47 -25.60 8.04
N VAL A 47 -25.22 -24.43 8.65
CA VAL A 47 -26.04 -23.90 9.76
C VAL A 47 -26.50 -22.47 9.51
N LYS A 48 -27.56 -22.04 10.20
CA LYS A 48 -28.06 -20.67 10.12
C LYS A 48 -27.07 -19.71 10.77
N ALA A 49 -26.65 -18.69 10.02
CA ALA A 49 -25.80 -17.61 10.49
C ALA A 49 -26.62 -16.50 11.18
N GLY A 50 -27.33 -16.84 12.25
CA GLY A 50 -28.20 -15.92 12.99
C GLY A 50 -27.49 -15.18 14.14
N LYS A 51 -28.28 -14.54 15.02
CA LYS A 51 -27.79 -13.89 16.27
C LYS A 51 -26.89 -14.79 17.13
N THR A 52 -27.08 -16.10 17.06
CA THR A 52 -26.19 -17.09 17.64
C THR A 52 -26.06 -18.25 16.67
N VAL A 53 -24.81 -18.57 16.30
CA VAL A 53 -24.47 -19.72 15.47
C VAL A 53 -24.11 -20.87 16.39
N LYS A 54 -24.72 -22.03 16.15
CA LYS A 54 -24.51 -23.25 16.93
C LYS A 54 -24.33 -24.44 15.99
N VAL A 55 -23.23 -25.17 16.17
CA VAL A 55 -22.98 -26.43 15.45
C VAL A 55 -22.38 -27.46 16.40
N SER A 56 -22.82 -28.71 16.29
CA SER A 56 -22.23 -29.84 17.03
C SER A 56 -20.82 -30.10 16.50
N LEU A 57 -19.85 -30.29 17.39
CA LEU A 57 -18.49 -30.71 17.02
C LEU A 57 -18.38 -32.23 16.90
N ASP A 58 -19.48 -32.94 17.16
CA ASP A 58 -19.63 -34.39 16.94
C ASP A 58 -18.57 -35.23 17.66
N THR A 59 -18.25 -34.82 18.89
CA THR A 59 -17.31 -35.52 19.78
C THR A 59 -17.61 -35.18 21.23
N LYS A 60 -17.32 -36.14 22.12
CA LYS A 60 -17.31 -35.97 23.58
C LYS A 60 -15.89 -35.84 24.14
N ASP A 61 -14.87 -36.08 23.31
CA ASP A 61 -13.47 -35.95 23.70
C ASP A 61 -13.06 -34.47 23.72
N PRO A 62 -12.58 -33.92 24.85
CA PRO A 62 -12.18 -32.52 24.95
C PRO A 62 -11.04 -32.11 23.99
N ALA A 63 -10.09 -33.01 23.71
CA ALA A 63 -8.95 -32.71 22.84
C ALA A 63 -9.39 -32.57 21.38
N GLU A 64 -10.16 -33.55 20.88
CA GLU A 64 -10.74 -33.51 19.54
C GLU A 64 -11.77 -32.37 19.40
N ALA A 65 -12.55 -32.09 20.44
CA ALA A 65 -13.46 -30.94 20.47
C ALA A 65 -12.70 -29.63 20.27
N LYS A 66 -11.55 -29.46 20.93
CA LYS A 66 -10.71 -28.27 20.78
C LYS A 66 -10.14 -28.13 19.37
N ARG A 67 -9.74 -29.23 18.74
CA ARG A 67 -9.25 -29.24 17.34
C ARG A 67 -10.36 -28.82 16.37
N ARG A 68 -11.50 -29.52 16.39
CA ARG A 68 -12.66 -29.24 15.53
C ARG A 68 -13.24 -27.84 15.78
N HIS A 69 -13.23 -27.37 17.02
CA HIS A 69 -13.65 -26.01 17.33
C HIS A 69 -12.78 -24.96 16.63
N ARG A 70 -11.46 -25.14 16.55
CA ARG A 70 -10.59 -24.16 15.87
C ARG A 70 -10.91 -24.05 14.39
N GLU A 71 -11.10 -25.18 13.71
CA GLU A 71 -11.48 -25.23 12.30
C GLU A 71 -12.86 -24.58 12.07
N ALA A 72 -13.82 -24.94 12.90
CA ALA A 72 -15.18 -24.40 12.84
C ALA A 72 -15.25 -22.89 13.15
N ASP A 73 -14.46 -22.43 14.12
CA ASP A 73 -14.34 -21.02 14.52
C ASP A 73 -13.66 -20.18 13.43
N ALA A 74 -12.61 -20.69 12.80
CA ALA A 74 -11.95 -20.04 11.68
C ALA A 74 -12.91 -19.84 10.50
N ALA A 75 -13.64 -20.88 10.10
CA ALA A 75 -14.64 -20.80 9.03
C ALA A 75 -15.74 -19.78 9.36
N LEU A 76 -16.24 -19.78 10.60
CA LEU A 76 -17.25 -18.82 11.04
C LEU A 76 -16.71 -17.37 11.06
N HIS A 77 -15.45 -17.18 11.46
CA HIS A 77 -14.83 -15.85 11.44
C HIS A 77 -14.68 -15.32 10.02
N GLU A 78 -14.26 -16.17 9.08
CA GLU A 78 -14.09 -15.82 7.68
C GLU A 78 -15.43 -15.47 7.02
N TYR A 79 -16.49 -16.25 7.31
CA TYR A 79 -17.86 -15.92 6.91
C TYR A 79 -18.26 -14.51 7.34
N TRP A 80 -18.00 -14.13 8.60
CA TRP A 80 -18.33 -12.79 9.09
C TRP A 80 -17.48 -11.69 8.44
N GLN A 81 -16.22 -11.97 8.07
CA GLN A 81 -15.41 -11.03 7.30
C GLN A 81 -16.00 -10.81 5.90
N ARG A 82 -16.33 -11.89 5.18
CA ARG A 82 -16.98 -11.83 3.86
C ARG A 82 -18.34 -11.15 3.91
N PHE A 83 -19.11 -11.36 4.97
CA PHE A 83 -20.37 -10.67 5.20
C PHE A 83 -20.19 -9.16 5.29
N ARG A 84 -19.12 -8.68 5.96
CA ARG A 84 -18.79 -7.24 6.05
C ARG A 84 -18.32 -6.65 4.73
N GLU A 85 -17.60 -7.42 3.93
CA GLU A 85 -17.13 -6.98 2.60
C GLU A 85 -18.28 -6.83 1.60
N GLY A 86 -19.43 -7.46 1.86
CA GLY A 86 -20.59 -7.47 0.99
C GLY A 86 -20.42 -8.38 -0.23
N PRO A 87 -21.49 -8.53 -1.04
CA PRO A 87 -21.46 -9.40 -2.22
C PRO A 87 -20.47 -8.91 -3.28
N LYS A 88 -19.66 -9.82 -3.82
CA LYS A 88 -18.67 -9.49 -4.87
C LYS A 88 -19.06 -10.09 -6.24
N PRO A 89 -18.85 -9.38 -7.35
CA PRO A 89 -19.10 -9.93 -8.68
C PRO A 89 -18.14 -11.08 -9.00
N LEU A 90 -18.62 -12.09 -9.71
CA LEU A 90 -17.81 -13.22 -10.19
C LEU A 90 -17.30 -12.97 -11.62
N SER A 91 -16.04 -13.30 -11.86
CA SER A 91 -15.49 -13.37 -13.22
C SER A 91 -16.16 -14.49 -14.03
N ASN A 92 -16.08 -14.45 -15.35
CA ASN A 92 -16.60 -15.56 -16.17
C ASN A 92 -15.88 -16.88 -15.87
N LYS A 93 -14.56 -16.83 -15.63
CA LYS A 93 -13.77 -18.02 -15.31
C LYS A 93 -14.20 -18.67 -13.99
N GLN A 94 -14.50 -17.85 -12.97
CA GLN A 94 -15.07 -18.29 -11.70
C GLN A 94 -16.47 -18.90 -11.86
N VAL A 95 -17.33 -18.28 -12.68
CA VAL A 95 -18.66 -18.84 -12.99
C VAL A 95 -18.55 -20.23 -13.63
N GLN A 96 -17.66 -20.41 -14.61
CA GLN A 96 -17.44 -21.72 -15.24
C GLN A 96 -16.83 -22.73 -14.27
N ALA A 97 -15.90 -22.30 -13.41
CA ALA A 97 -15.28 -23.18 -12.42
C ALA A 97 -16.31 -23.74 -11.41
N LEU A 98 -17.23 -22.90 -10.93
CA LEU A 98 -18.33 -23.31 -10.05
C LEU A 98 -19.29 -24.30 -10.74
N ALA A 99 -19.62 -24.04 -12.01
CA ALA A 99 -20.41 -24.99 -12.81
C ALA A 99 -19.69 -26.34 -12.99
N GLY A 100 -18.36 -26.31 -13.14
CA GLY A 100 -17.52 -27.50 -13.22
C GLY A 100 -17.57 -28.39 -11.97
N ILE A 101 -17.77 -27.82 -10.78
CA ILE A 101 -17.97 -28.60 -9.54
C ILE A 101 -19.25 -29.41 -9.63
N LEU A 102 -20.35 -28.81 -10.11
CA LEU A 102 -21.63 -29.51 -10.25
C LEU A 102 -21.57 -30.59 -11.32
N TYR A 103 -20.86 -30.33 -12.43
CA TYR A 103 -20.56 -31.32 -13.45
C TYR A 103 -19.85 -32.54 -12.84
N ALA A 104 -18.68 -32.30 -12.23
CA ALA A 104 -17.86 -33.35 -11.65
C ALA A 104 -18.62 -34.15 -10.59
N ARG A 105 -19.37 -33.46 -9.71
CA ARG A 105 -20.18 -34.11 -8.67
C ARG A 105 -21.17 -35.12 -9.26
N LEU A 106 -21.88 -34.75 -10.34
CA LEU A 106 -22.89 -35.63 -10.93
C LEU A 106 -22.29 -36.79 -11.73
N VAL A 107 -21.16 -36.56 -12.40
CA VAL A 107 -20.44 -37.62 -13.14
C VAL A 107 -19.78 -38.59 -12.17
N ASP A 108 -19.08 -38.09 -11.15
CA ASP A 108 -18.32 -38.91 -10.19
C ASP A 108 -19.26 -39.76 -9.31
N MET A 109 -20.42 -39.22 -8.94
CA MET A 109 -21.43 -39.96 -8.15
C MET A 109 -21.98 -41.19 -8.90
N MET A 110 -21.97 -41.16 -10.23
CA MET A 110 -22.59 -42.17 -11.10
C MET A 110 -21.55 -42.91 -11.94
N ASP A 111 -20.27 -42.83 -11.56
CA ASP A 111 -19.16 -43.30 -12.40
C ASP A 111 -19.14 -44.81 -12.58
N SER A 112 -19.34 -45.58 -11.51
CA SER A 112 -19.32 -47.04 -11.57
C SER A 112 -20.67 -47.67 -11.97
N GLU A 113 -21.77 -47.03 -11.60
CA GLU A 113 -23.14 -47.52 -11.84
C GLU A 113 -24.01 -46.35 -12.32
N PRO A 114 -24.01 -46.03 -13.62
CA PRO A 114 -24.69 -44.86 -14.16
C PRO A 114 -26.22 -44.98 -14.13
N GLY A 115 -26.77 -46.17 -13.87
CA GLY A 115 -28.20 -46.45 -13.88
C GLY A 115 -28.77 -46.62 -15.29
N GLU A 116 -30.10 -46.64 -15.41
CA GLU A 116 -30.79 -46.91 -16.67
C GLU A 116 -30.77 -45.71 -17.64
N GLU A 117 -30.56 -45.97 -18.94
CA GLU A 117 -30.58 -44.95 -20.00
C GLU A 117 -31.85 -44.08 -19.99
N GLY A 118 -33.00 -44.70 -19.69
CA GLY A 118 -34.30 -44.05 -19.68
C GLY A 118 -34.37 -42.90 -18.66
N ILE A 119 -33.66 -43.02 -17.54
CA ILE A 119 -33.57 -41.99 -16.51
C ILE A 119 -32.84 -40.76 -17.07
N TRP A 120 -31.69 -40.95 -17.72
CA TRP A 120 -30.94 -39.82 -18.29
C TRP A 120 -31.67 -39.14 -19.44
N LYS A 121 -32.32 -39.91 -20.33
CA LYS A 121 -33.19 -39.38 -21.39
C LYS A 121 -34.36 -38.56 -20.80
N ALA A 122 -34.90 -38.96 -19.65
CA ALA A 122 -35.92 -38.20 -18.93
C ALA A 122 -35.35 -36.92 -18.28
N VAL A 123 -34.19 -37.00 -17.62
CA VAL A 123 -33.49 -35.85 -17.01
C VAL A 123 -33.16 -34.79 -18.06
N LEU A 124 -32.61 -35.19 -19.20
CA LEU A 124 -32.24 -34.29 -20.29
C LEU A 124 -33.45 -33.50 -20.79
N ARG A 125 -34.56 -34.20 -21.07
CA ARG A 125 -35.83 -33.62 -21.51
C ARG A 125 -36.44 -32.70 -20.46
N LEU A 126 -36.44 -33.11 -19.19
CA LEU A 126 -36.97 -32.29 -18.09
C LEU A 126 -36.22 -30.97 -17.97
N ASN A 127 -34.89 -31.04 -17.90
CA ASN A 127 -34.02 -29.88 -17.77
C ASN A 127 -34.13 -28.95 -18.99
N LYS A 128 -34.21 -29.49 -20.21
CA LYS A 128 -34.46 -28.70 -21.43
C LYS A 128 -35.81 -27.97 -21.36
N GLY A 129 -36.87 -28.67 -20.96
CA GLY A 129 -38.19 -28.05 -20.78
C GLY A 129 -38.21 -26.97 -19.70
N LYS A 130 -37.39 -27.10 -18.64
CA LYS A 130 -37.21 -26.04 -17.63
C LYS A 130 -36.53 -24.80 -18.20
N ALA A 131 -35.56 -24.98 -19.09
CA ALA A 131 -34.91 -23.87 -19.79
C ALA A 131 -35.87 -23.13 -20.73
N GLU A 132 -36.63 -23.86 -21.54
CA GLU A 132 -37.59 -23.30 -22.51
C GLU A 132 -38.71 -22.49 -21.84
N ARG A 133 -39.13 -22.88 -20.63
CA ARG A 133 -40.12 -22.14 -19.83
C ARG A 133 -39.53 -21.03 -18.96
N GLY A 134 -38.22 -20.79 -19.02
CA GLY A 134 -37.56 -19.76 -18.20
C GLY A 134 -37.52 -20.09 -16.70
N GLU A 135 -37.67 -21.35 -16.32
CA GLU A 135 -37.78 -21.81 -14.93
C GLU A 135 -36.41 -22.12 -14.28
N LEU A 136 -35.30 -21.75 -14.93
CA LEU A 136 -33.94 -22.11 -14.48
C LEU A 136 -33.63 -21.63 -13.06
N HIS A 137 -34.06 -20.42 -12.70
CA HIS A 137 -33.84 -19.88 -11.36
C HIS A 137 -34.59 -20.64 -10.26
N GLY A 138 -35.82 -21.07 -10.52
CA GLY A 138 -36.57 -21.88 -9.56
C GLY A 138 -36.03 -23.31 -9.47
N TRP A 139 -35.58 -23.87 -10.60
CA TRP A 139 -35.16 -25.26 -10.70
C TRP A 139 -33.72 -25.50 -10.22
N PHE A 140 -32.75 -24.74 -10.72
CA PHE A 140 -31.32 -24.90 -10.40
C PHE A 140 -30.84 -23.91 -9.32
N GLY A 141 -31.60 -22.85 -9.05
CA GLY A 141 -31.25 -21.86 -8.04
C GLY A 141 -30.94 -22.46 -6.66
N PRO A 142 -31.78 -23.35 -6.10
CA PRO A 142 -31.51 -23.98 -4.81
C PRO A 142 -30.19 -24.75 -4.77
N THR A 143 -29.86 -25.50 -5.83
CA THR A 143 -28.58 -26.23 -5.95
C THR A 143 -27.39 -25.27 -6.04
N VAL A 144 -27.54 -24.16 -6.76
CA VAL A 144 -26.50 -23.12 -6.83
C VAL A 144 -26.32 -22.41 -5.49
N ASP A 145 -27.41 -22.14 -4.77
CA ASP A 145 -27.35 -21.52 -3.44
C ASP A 145 -26.67 -22.45 -2.44
N GLU A 146 -26.95 -23.75 -2.51
CA GLU A 146 -26.23 -24.76 -1.71
C GLU A 146 -24.75 -24.81 -2.07
N LEU A 147 -24.42 -24.83 -3.36
CA LEU A 147 -23.03 -24.75 -3.82
C LEU A 147 -22.35 -23.48 -3.29
N PHE A 148 -23.00 -22.32 -3.34
CA PHE A 148 -22.42 -21.09 -2.80
C PHE A 148 -22.16 -21.17 -1.31
N VAL A 149 -23.03 -21.81 -0.55
CA VAL A 149 -22.80 -22.02 0.88
C VAL A 149 -21.63 -22.97 1.11
N GLU A 150 -21.60 -24.13 0.44
CA GLU A 150 -20.50 -25.10 0.55
C GLU A 150 -19.15 -24.50 0.11
N GLN A 151 -19.20 -23.65 -0.90
CA GLN A 151 -18.05 -23.02 -1.51
C GLN A 151 -17.78 -21.62 -0.93
N ASP A 152 -18.44 -21.24 0.16
CA ASP A 152 -18.34 -19.94 0.83
C ASP A 152 -18.27 -18.72 -0.12
N VAL A 153 -19.13 -18.73 -1.14
CA VAL A 153 -19.25 -17.69 -2.17
C VAL A 153 -20.31 -16.67 -1.75
N ASN A 154 -19.88 -15.42 -1.51
CA ASN A 154 -20.77 -14.27 -1.33
C ASN A 154 -20.78 -13.40 -2.59
N THR A 155 -21.84 -13.51 -3.42
CA THR A 155 -21.90 -12.86 -4.73
C THR A 155 -23.20 -12.10 -5.00
N ASP A 156 -23.15 -11.17 -5.96
CA ASP A 156 -24.31 -10.39 -6.38
C ASP A 156 -25.34 -11.20 -7.19
N LEU A 157 -26.55 -10.65 -7.34
CA LEU A 157 -27.66 -11.31 -8.04
C LEU A 157 -27.36 -11.59 -9.52
N PHE A 158 -26.57 -10.74 -10.17
CA PHE A 158 -26.22 -10.91 -11.58
C PHE A 158 -25.28 -12.10 -11.76
N SER A 159 -24.27 -12.21 -10.91
CA SER A 159 -23.33 -13.32 -10.86
C SER A 159 -24.02 -14.61 -10.46
N ARG A 160 -24.93 -14.58 -9.48
CA ARG A 160 -25.81 -15.71 -9.14
C ARG A 160 -26.59 -16.19 -10.36
N SER A 161 -27.21 -15.28 -11.10
CA SER A 161 -27.96 -15.62 -12.31
C SER A 161 -27.07 -16.30 -13.35
N ARG A 162 -25.84 -15.79 -13.56
CA ARG A 162 -24.87 -16.40 -14.47
C ARG A 162 -24.45 -17.80 -14.05
N VAL A 163 -24.25 -18.06 -12.75
CA VAL A 163 -23.95 -19.40 -12.24
C VAL A 163 -25.13 -20.35 -12.42
N VAL A 164 -26.37 -19.91 -12.23
CA VAL A 164 -27.56 -20.73 -12.51
C VAL A 164 -27.60 -21.19 -13.97
N HIS A 165 -27.33 -20.30 -14.92
CA HIS A 165 -27.30 -20.66 -16.34
C HIS A 165 -26.13 -21.58 -16.68
N ALA A 166 -24.95 -21.37 -16.06
CA ALA A 166 -23.80 -22.24 -16.24
C ALA A 166 -24.02 -23.62 -15.62
N ALA A 167 -24.67 -23.69 -14.45
CA ALA A 167 -25.04 -24.93 -13.76
C ALA A 167 -26.01 -25.78 -14.59
N PHE A 168 -27.03 -25.16 -15.21
CA PHE A 168 -27.90 -25.84 -16.16
C PHE A 168 -27.10 -26.52 -17.29
N LYS A 169 -26.19 -25.78 -17.93
CA LYS A 169 -25.35 -26.31 -19.02
C LYS A 169 -24.41 -27.43 -18.55
N ALA A 170 -23.84 -27.28 -17.36
CA ALA A 170 -22.98 -28.28 -16.75
C ALA A 170 -23.76 -29.56 -16.40
N ILE A 171 -24.93 -29.44 -15.78
CA ILE A 171 -25.76 -30.60 -15.41
C ILE A 171 -26.34 -31.30 -16.65
N GLN A 172 -26.69 -30.56 -17.70
CA GLN A 172 -27.03 -31.13 -19.01
C GLN A 172 -25.89 -31.99 -19.55
N LEU A 173 -24.68 -31.43 -19.63
CA LEU A 173 -23.52 -32.18 -20.10
C LEU A 173 -23.23 -33.41 -19.23
N ALA A 174 -23.32 -33.29 -17.90
CA ALA A 174 -23.09 -34.42 -17.01
C ALA A 174 -24.13 -35.54 -17.22
N ALA A 175 -25.39 -35.18 -17.49
CA ALA A 175 -26.43 -36.15 -17.86
C ALA A 175 -26.17 -36.80 -19.21
N GLU A 176 -25.62 -36.08 -20.20
CA GLU A 176 -25.18 -36.66 -21.48
C GLU A 176 -24.01 -37.63 -21.28
N THR A 177 -23.02 -37.26 -20.45
CA THR A 177 -21.88 -38.12 -20.11
C THR A 177 -22.34 -39.40 -19.41
N ASN A 178 -23.23 -39.30 -18.42
CA ASN A 178 -23.75 -40.49 -17.72
C ASN A 178 -24.69 -41.33 -18.59
N LEU A 179 -25.41 -40.73 -19.55
CA LEU A 179 -26.17 -41.49 -20.56
C LEU A 179 -25.24 -42.34 -21.42
N ARG A 180 -24.13 -41.78 -21.92
CA ARG A 180 -23.14 -42.55 -22.68
C ARG A 180 -22.59 -43.72 -21.88
N LYS A 181 -22.26 -43.51 -20.60
CA LYS A 181 -21.83 -44.58 -19.69
C LYS A 181 -22.90 -45.66 -19.51
N ALA A 182 -24.17 -45.27 -19.37
CA ALA A 182 -25.29 -46.21 -19.28
C ALA A 182 -25.48 -47.02 -20.58
N GLU A 183 -25.13 -46.45 -21.73
CA GLU A 183 -25.10 -47.12 -23.05
C GLU A 183 -23.81 -47.95 -23.26
N GLY A 184 -22.90 -47.97 -22.27
CA GLY A 184 -21.67 -48.77 -22.27
C GLY A 184 -20.42 -48.05 -22.76
N ASP A 185 -20.50 -46.75 -23.09
CA ASP A 185 -19.34 -45.96 -23.53
C ASP A 185 -18.66 -45.24 -22.34
N TYR A 186 -17.52 -45.79 -21.93
CA TYR A 186 -16.65 -45.27 -20.88
C TYR A 186 -15.38 -44.59 -21.43
N SER A 187 -15.42 -44.10 -22.67
CA SER A 187 -14.33 -43.28 -23.21
C SER A 187 -13.99 -42.10 -22.30
N PRO A 188 -12.72 -41.64 -22.26
CA PRO A 188 -12.29 -40.56 -21.38
C PRO A 188 -13.18 -39.32 -21.46
N ASP A 189 -13.48 -38.74 -20.30
CA ASP A 189 -14.33 -37.56 -20.19
C ASP A 189 -13.54 -36.26 -20.46
N GLU A 190 -13.26 -36.00 -21.74
CA GLU A 190 -12.61 -34.76 -22.18
C GLU A 190 -13.43 -33.50 -21.84
N ALA A 191 -14.75 -33.65 -21.69
CA ALA A 191 -15.64 -32.54 -21.39
C ALA A 191 -15.41 -31.99 -19.96
N ARG A 192 -14.77 -32.76 -19.07
CA ARG A 192 -14.33 -32.30 -17.75
C ARG A 192 -13.24 -31.24 -17.82
N GLU A 193 -12.33 -31.34 -18.80
CA GLU A 193 -11.13 -30.48 -18.91
C GLU A 193 -11.48 -29.02 -19.28
N ARG A 194 -12.66 -28.80 -19.86
CA ARG A 194 -13.12 -27.45 -20.25
C ARG A 194 -13.42 -26.54 -19.05
N PHE A 195 -13.61 -27.11 -17.86
CA PHE A 195 -13.96 -26.34 -16.67
C PHE A 195 -12.70 -25.90 -15.91
N PRO A 196 -12.53 -24.60 -15.62
CA PRO A 196 -11.41 -24.12 -14.84
C PRO A 196 -11.41 -24.68 -13.40
N ASN A 197 -10.23 -24.83 -12.80
CA ASN A 197 -10.11 -25.30 -11.42
C ASN A 197 -10.58 -24.21 -10.43
N TRP A 198 -11.65 -24.50 -9.68
CA TRP A 198 -12.22 -23.56 -8.73
C TRP A 198 -11.29 -23.15 -7.59
N GLY A 199 -10.47 -24.07 -7.07
CA GLY A 199 -9.47 -23.74 -6.06
C GLY A 199 -8.48 -22.68 -6.54
N ALA A 200 -8.07 -22.75 -7.80
CA ALA A 200 -7.16 -21.77 -8.40
C ALA A 200 -7.85 -20.43 -8.61
N GLU A 201 -9.12 -20.45 -9.04
CA GLU A 201 -9.93 -19.25 -9.28
C GLU A 201 -10.45 -18.57 -8.01
N ARG A 202 -10.53 -19.30 -6.89
CA ARG A 202 -10.82 -18.78 -5.54
C ARG A 202 -9.55 -18.26 -4.85
N GLY A 203 -8.37 -18.71 -5.29
CA GLY A 203 -7.09 -18.42 -4.63
C GLY A 203 -6.72 -19.39 -3.50
N GLU A 204 -7.41 -20.52 -3.40
CA GLU A 204 -7.21 -21.55 -2.36
C GLU A 204 -6.34 -22.74 -2.80
N THR A 205 -6.07 -22.93 -4.10
CA THR A 205 -5.01 -23.84 -4.55
C THR A 205 -3.84 -23.05 -5.11
N LYS A 206 -3.03 -22.48 -4.21
CA LYS A 206 -1.59 -22.67 -4.38
C LYS A 206 -1.28 -24.04 -3.79
N PRO A 207 -0.72 -25.01 -4.56
CA PRO A 207 0.05 -26.08 -3.95
C PRO A 207 0.98 -25.44 -2.94
N ALA A 208 1.15 -26.04 -1.75
CA ALA A 208 2.18 -25.61 -0.80
C ALA A 208 3.45 -25.40 -1.61
N PRO A 209 3.87 -24.14 -1.77
CA PRO A 209 4.86 -23.84 -2.77
C PRO A 209 6.12 -24.59 -2.35
N ARG A 210 6.60 -25.47 -3.25
CA ARG A 210 7.92 -26.06 -3.08
C ARG A 210 8.84 -24.88 -2.80
N VAL A 211 9.55 -24.91 -1.67
CA VAL A 211 10.56 -23.91 -1.37
C VAL A 211 11.56 -23.96 -2.51
N THR A 212 11.48 -23.00 -3.42
CA THR A 212 12.41 -22.85 -4.54
C THR A 212 13.19 -21.57 -4.29
N GLY A 213 14.46 -21.71 -3.94
CA GLY A 213 15.37 -20.59 -3.74
C GLY A 213 15.83 -20.39 -2.30
N ASP A 214 16.80 -19.48 -2.15
CA ASP A 214 17.37 -19.08 -0.87
C ASP A 214 16.35 -18.23 -0.08
N LEU A 215 15.95 -18.72 1.10
CA LEU A 215 15.04 -18.03 2.02
C LEU A 215 15.77 -17.17 3.06
N ASP A 216 17.07 -16.91 2.89
CA ASP A 216 17.75 -15.86 3.64
C ASP A 216 17.06 -14.50 3.43
N LEU A 217 16.77 -13.80 4.52
CA LEU A 217 16.03 -12.53 4.50
C LEU A 217 16.70 -11.46 3.62
N PHE A 218 18.02 -11.49 3.47
CA PHE A 218 18.76 -10.54 2.63
C PHE A 218 18.75 -10.97 1.16
N ALA A 219 18.85 -12.27 0.86
CA ALA A 219 18.66 -12.78 -0.49
C ALA A 219 17.24 -12.48 -1.02
N LEU A 220 16.23 -12.64 -0.16
CA LEU A 220 14.84 -12.27 -0.45
C LEU A 220 14.68 -10.76 -0.68
N LEU A 221 15.36 -9.94 0.11
CA LEU A 221 15.38 -8.49 -0.09
C LEU A 221 16.05 -8.11 -1.42
N ASP A 222 17.20 -8.69 -1.73
CA ASP A 222 17.92 -8.47 -2.98
C ASP A 222 17.04 -8.84 -4.18
N HIS A 223 16.43 -10.01 -4.16
CA HIS A 223 15.52 -10.43 -5.23
C HIS A 223 14.31 -9.50 -5.35
N LYS A 224 13.70 -9.09 -4.23
CA LYS A 224 12.57 -8.16 -4.25
C LYS A 224 12.91 -6.85 -4.98
N PHE A 225 14.12 -6.33 -4.78
CA PHE A 225 14.57 -5.10 -5.41
C PHE A 225 15.14 -5.32 -6.82
N ALA A 226 15.56 -6.55 -7.16
CA ALA A 226 15.91 -6.91 -8.53
C ALA A 226 14.67 -7.04 -9.43
N THR A 227 13.53 -7.51 -8.90
CA THR A 227 12.29 -7.71 -9.67
C THR A 227 11.31 -6.54 -9.60
N GLN A 228 11.64 -5.47 -8.87
CA GLN A 228 10.79 -4.28 -8.74
C GLN A 228 11.61 -3.01 -8.96
N SER A 229 11.04 -2.02 -9.65
CA SER A 229 11.67 -0.71 -9.86
C SER A 229 11.61 0.17 -8.59
N LEU A 230 12.19 -0.32 -7.49
CA LEU A 230 12.26 0.35 -6.19
C LEU A 230 13.60 1.06 -5.99
N LYS A 231 13.61 2.10 -5.14
CA LYS A 231 14.82 2.91 -4.89
C LYS A 231 15.82 2.19 -3.99
N GLU A 232 17.11 2.30 -4.33
CA GLU A 232 18.25 1.75 -3.57
C GLU A 232 18.26 2.20 -2.09
N LYS A 233 17.83 3.44 -1.82
CA LYS A 233 17.68 3.92 -0.43
C LYS A 233 16.71 3.06 0.38
N THR A 234 15.58 2.65 -0.20
CA THR A 234 14.59 1.83 0.49
C THR A 234 15.16 0.45 0.79
N LYS A 235 15.95 -0.11 -0.14
CA LYS A 235 16.67 -1.37 0.05
C LYS A 235 17.61 -1.29 1.26
N ASN A 236 18.45 -0.24 1.31
CA ASN A 236 19.38 0.00 2.41
C ASN A 236 18.66 0.23 3.75
N ASP A 237 17.54 0.95 3.74
CA ASP A 237 16.72 1.16 4.94
C ASP A 237 16.14 -0.18 5.45
N TYR A 238 15.64 -1.04 4.55
CA TYR A 238 15.13 -2.37 4.89
C TYR A 238 16.23 -3.28 5.38
N ALA A 239 17.37 -3.34 4.69
CA ALA A 239 18.52 -4.15 5.09
C ALA A 239 18.97 -3.82 6.52
N ARG A 240 19.05 -2.53 6.87
CA ARG A 240 19.38 -2.10 8.24
C ARG A 240 18.36 -2.57 9.27
N ASP A 241 17.06 -2.50 8.97
CA ASP A 241 16.03 -2.97 9.89
C ASP A 241 16.03 -4.51 10.01
N LEU A 242 16.33 -5.24 8.93
CA LEU A 242 16.55 -6.69 8.96
C LEU A 242 17.77 -7.07 9.80
N VAL A 243 18.88 -6.34 9.73
CA VAL A 243 20.05 -6.57 10.61
C VAL A 243 19.65 -6.49 12.09
N LYS A 244 18.82 -5.51 12.45
CA LYS A 244 18.31 -5.39 13.83
C LYS A 244 17.39 -6.54 14.21
N PHE A 245 16.51 -6.95 13.30
CA PHE A 245 15.64 -8.10 13.51
C PHE A 245 16.47 -9.39 13.72
N VAL A 246 17.43 -9.68 12.84
CA VAL A 246 18.31 -10.85 12.95
C VAL A 246 19.10 -10.83 14.26
N LYS A 247 19.54 -9.65 14.72
CA LYS A 247 20.20 -9.50 16.03
C LYS A 247 19.26 -9.86 17.19
N SER A 248 17.97 -9.57 17.07
CA SER A 248 16.94 -9.85 18.09
C SER A 248 16.49 -11.32 18.08
N SER A 249 16.21 -11.88 16.91
CA SER A 249 15.64 -13.21 16.73
C SER A 249 16.68 -14.31 16.58
N GLY A 250 17.87 -13.99 16.07
CA GLY A 250 18.88 -14.97 15.65
C GLY A 250 18.56 -15.66 14.32
N HIS A 251 17.41 -15.37 13.71
CA HIS A 251 16.93 -16.06 12.51
C HIS A 251 17.21 -15.27 11.25
N ARG A 252 18.02 -15.85 10.36
CA ARG A 252 18.27 -15.33 9.01
C ARG A 252 17.41 -15.96 7.94
N ASN A 253 16.99 -17.20 8.12
CA ASN A 253 16.11 -17.91 7.19
C ASN A 253 14.65 -17.59 7.53
N ALA A 254 13.87 -17.21 6.53
CA ALA A 254 12.46 -16.85 6.70
C ALA A 254 11.58 -18.00 7.22
N LEU A 255 11.96 -19.28 7.03
CA LEU A 255 11.24 -20.43 7.59
C LEU A 255 11.36 -20.54 9.11
N ASP A 256 12.47 -20.08 9.66
CA ASP A 256 12.73 -20.17 11.09
C ASP A 256 12.09 -19.00 11.85
N VAL A 257 11.64 -17.96 11.14
CA VAL A 257 11.01 -16.78 11.74
C VAL A 257 9.60 -17.11 12.22
N THR A 258 9.37 -16.99 13.52
CA THR A 258 8.07 -17.23 14.15
C THR A 258 7.32 -15.94 14.50
N ASN A 259 6.03 -16.06 14.83
CA ASN A 259 5.25 -14.95 15.39
C ASN A 259 5.84 -14.44 16.73
N GLU A 260 6.49 -15.30 17.51
CA GLU A 260 7.09 -14.95 18.79
C GLU A 260 8.32 -14.07 18.62
N ASP A 261 9.16 -14.36 17.63
CA ASP A 261 10.32 -13.53 17.27
C ASP A 261 9.92 -12.12 16.87
N VAL A 262 8.86 -12.01 16.05
CA VAL A 262 8.37 -10.71 15.60
C VAL A 262 7.73 -9.92 16.75
N ARG A 263 7.04 -10.59 17.69
CA ARG A 263 6.50 -9.95 18.91
C ARG A 263 7.61 -9.49 19.84
N LYS A 264 8.61 -10.34 20.09
CA LYS A 264 9.79 -10.01 20.88
C LYS A 264 10.49 -8.78 20.32
N TRP A 265 10.77 -8.76 19.02
CA TRP A 265 11.40 -7.62 18.37
C TRP A 265 10.55 -6.35 18.45
N ARG A 266 9.23 -6.44 18.25
CA ARG A 266 8.32 -5.30 18.48
C ARG A 266 8.45 -4.76 19.91
N ASP A 267 8.45 -5.64 20.90
CA ASP A 267 8.49 -5.25 22.32
C ASP A 267 9.85 -4.65 22.70
N GLU A 268 10.95 -5.13 22.13
CA GLU A 268 12.27 -4.49 22.24
C GLU A 268 12.28 -3.08 21.64
N LEU A 269 11.73 -2.89 20.44
CA LEU A 269 11.63 -1.56 19.81
C LEU A 269 10.76 -0.61 20.65
N ILE A 270 9.72 -1.14 21.30
CA ILE A 270 8.89 -0.38 22.25
C ILE A 270 9.70 0.02 23.48
N ALA A 271 10.49 -0.89 24.04
CA ALA A 271 11.35 -0.65 25.20
C ALA A 271 12.48 0.35 24.90
N GLU A 272 12.98 0.37 23.66
CA GLU A 272 13.90 1.40 23.15
C GLU A 272 13.25 2.80 23.00
N GLY A 273 11.95 2.93 23.26
CA GLY A 273 11.23 4.21 23.21
C GLY A 273 10.81 4.64 21.81
N LEU A 274 10.77 3.73 20.82
CA LEU A 274 10.26 4.08 19.50
C LEU A 274 8.74 4.35 19.55
N SER A 275 8.32 5.37 18.80
CA SER A 275 6.90 5.67 18.59
C SER A 275 6.21 4.58 17.76
N PRO A 276 4.88 4.36 17.91
CA PRO A 276 4.14 3.35 17.13
C PRO A 276 4.31 3.48 15.60
N SER A 277 4.39 4.71 15.08
CA SER A 277 4.63 4.94 13.64
C SER A 277 6.00 4.45 13.17
N LYS A 278 7.04 4.51 14.01
CA LYS A 278 8.38 3.99 13.69
C LYS A 278 8.42 2.47 13.79
N VAL A 279 7.77 1.90 14.81
CA VAL A 279 7.67 0.43 14.98
C VAL A 279 6.93 -0.19 13.79
N ASN A 280 5.71 0.27 13.53
CA ASN A 280 4.84 -0.30 12.49
C ASN A 280 5.29 0.10 11.08
N GLY A 281 5.57 1.38 10.86
CA GLY A 281 5.77 1.95 9.52
C GLY A 281 7.20 1.89 8.99
N LYS A 282 8.16 1.40 9.78
CA LYS A 282 9.54 1.19 9.35
C LYS A 282 10.01 -0.22 9.64
N ALA A 283 10.21 -0.55 10.91
CA ALA A 283 10.81 -1.80 11.33
C ALA A 283 9.96 -3.01 10.92
N LEU A 284 8.72 -3.11 11.41
CA LEU A 284 7.82 -4.22 11.07
C LEU A 284 7.42 -4.20 9.59
N ALA A 285 7.29 -3.02 8.98
CA ALA A 285 7.01 -2.88 7.55
C ALA A 285 8.12 -3.49 6.67
N ALA A 286 9.39 -3.29 7.02
CA ALA A 286 10.52 -3.85 6.29
C ALA A 286 10.49 -5.39 6.31
N LEU A 287 10.38 -5.99 7.50
CA LEU A 287 10.29 -7.44 7.66
C LEU A 287 9.06 -8.01 6.95
N SER A 288 7.89 -7.42 7.18
CA SER A 288 6.62 -7.85 6.57
C SER A 288 6.66 -7.76 5.03
N ALA A 289 7.32 -6.74 4.48
CA ALA A 289 7.47 -6.61 3.02
C ALA A 289 8.35 -7.71 2.40
N VAL A 290 9.40 -8.15 3.11
CA VAL A 290 10.27 -9.26 2.67
C VAL A 290 9.57 -10.60 2.81
N LEU A 291 8.92 -10.87 3.95
CA LEU A 291 8.15 -12.11 4.14
C LEU A 291 6.96 -12.20 3.17
N THR A 292 6.28 -11.09 2.88
CA THR A 292 5.23 -11.05 1.86
C THR A 292 5.79 -11.37 0.47
N HIS A 293 6.99 -10.91 0.16
CA HIS A 293 7.68 -11.25 -1.09
C HIS A 293 8.00 -12.75 -1.15
N ALA A 294 8.49 -13.32 -0.05
CA ALA A 294 8.74 -14.75 0.06
C ALA A 294 7.48 -15.61 -0.10
N VAL A 295 6.33 -15.18 0.44
CA VAL A 295 5.03 -15.87 0.24
C VAL A 295 4.61 -15.84 -1.23
N ARG A 296 4.86 -14.73 -1.93
CA ARG A 296 4.43 -14.55 -3.31
C ARG A 296 5.28 -15.34 -4.30
N GLU A 297 6.60 -15.29 -4.14
CA GLU A 297 7.57 -15.72 -5.16
C GLU A 297 8.39 -16.96 -4.77
N PHE A 298 8.59 -17.24 -3.47
CA PHE A 298 9.56 -18.26 -3.00
C PHE A 298 8.94 -19.42 -2.24
N GLY A 299 7.65 -19.31 -1.96
CA GLY A 299 6.92 -20.34 -1.30
C GLY A 299 6.98 -20.37 0.21
N LEU A 300 7.18 -19.23 0.84
CA LEU A 300 6.93 -19.14 2.27
C LEU A 300 5.43 -19.39 2.54
N PRO A 301 5.05 -20.30 3.47
CA PRO A 301 3.64 -20.62 3.69
C PRO A 301 2.81 -19.42 4.18
N THR A 302 3.39 -18.56 5.01
CA THR A 302 2.68 -17.43 5.61
C THR A 302 3.64 -16.31 6.00
N ASN A 303 3.20 -15.06 5.87
CA ASN A 303 3.90 -13.92 6.45
C ASN A 303 3.51 -13.78 7.93
N VAL A 304 4.35 -14.29 8.83
CA VAL A 304 4.14 -14.23 10.28
C VAL A 304 4.18 -12.81 10.85
N ALA A 305 4.66 -11.81 10.11
CA ALA A 305 4.65 -10.41 10.56
C ALA A 305 3.35 -9.65 10.20
N SER A 306 2.41 -10.26 9.48
CA SER A 306 1.26 -9.57 8.86
C SER A 306 0.28 -8.92 9.85
N ASP A 307 0.01 -9.55 11.00
CA ASP A 307 -0.93 -9.05 12.03
C ASP A 307 -0.24 -8.52 13.32
N ILE A 308 1.09 -8.50 13.34
CA ILE A 308 1.84 -8.01 14.51
C ILE A 308 2.06 -6.51 14.38
N ARG A 309 1.52 -5.75 15.34
CA ARG A 309 1.61 -4.29 15.39
C ARG A 309 1.78 -3.78 16.81
N ASP A 310 2.41 -2.61 16.93
CA ASP A 310 2.29 -1.74 18.10
C ASP A 310 0.93 -1.01 18.03
N ARG A 311 0.05 -1.31 18.99
CA ARG A 311 -1.32 -0.76 19.08
C ARG A 311 -1.43 0.39 20.09
N ARG A 312 -0.32 0.87 20.65
CA ARG A 312 -0.35 2.07 21.50
C ARG A 312 -0.80 3.26 20.67
N ASP A 313 -1.51 4.18 21.33
CA ASP A 313 -1.83 5.45 20.70
C ASP A 313 -0.55 6.22 20.34
N GLY A 314 -0.58 6.83 19.16
CA GLY A 314 0.45 7.78 18.78
C GLY A 314 0.40 9.02 19.69
N PRO A 315 1.46 9.84 19.68
CA PRO A 315 1.41 11.14 20.34
C PRO A 315 0.23 11.95 19.80
N ALA A 316 -0.41 12.74 20.67
CA ALA A 316 -1.51 13.61 20.27
C ALA A 316 -1.11 14.49 19.07
N PRO A 317 -2.02 14.73 18.12
CA PRO A 317 -1.71 15.57 16.96
C PRO A 317 -1.28 16.98 17.39
N GLY A 318 -0.01 17.32 17.23
CA GLY A 318 0.51 18.67 17.44
C GLY A 318 0.45 19.53 16.17
N LYS A 319 0.67 20.85 16.32
CA LYS A 319 0.90 21.75 15.17
C LYS A 319 2.12 21.27 14.39
N LYS A 320 1.96 21.07 13.08
CA LYS A 320 3.02 20.58 12.19
C LYS A 320 3.59 21.66 11.27
N GLY A 321 2.90 22.78 11.11
CA GLY A 321 3.33 23.93 10.33
C GLY A 321 3.66 25.13 11.21
N TYR A 322 4.45 26.05 10.66
CA TYR A 322 4.59 27.38 11.28
C TYR A 322 3.25 28.08 11.29
N ASP A 323 2.99 28.86 12.33
CA ASP A 323 1.94 29.87 12.27
C ASP A 323 2.43 31.13 11.56
N MET A 324 1.54 32.11 11.42
CA MET A 324 1.82 33.34 10.68
C MET A 324 2.88 34.21 11.37
N GLU A 325 2.92 34.21 12.71
CA GLU A 325 3.92 34.99 13.46
C GLU A 325 5.32 34.40 13.26
N GLN A 326 5.45 33.08 13.42
CA GLN A 326 6.71 32.37 13.17
C GLN A 326 7.15 32.53 11.71
N ALA A 327 6.23 32.40 10.75
CA ALA A 327 6.54 32.58 9.34
C ALA A 327 7.07 33.98 9.05
N LYS A 328 6.38 35.03 9.52
CA LYS A 328 6.82 36.41 9.34
C LYS A 328 8.14 36.70 10.04
N ALA A 329 8.38 36.13 11.23
CA ALA A 329 9.65 36.26 11.93
C ALA A 329 10.82 35.68 11.12
N ILE A 330 10.66 34.46 10.57
CA ILE A 330 11.68 33.83 9.73
C ILE A 330 11.91 34.65 8.44
N LEU A 331 10.83 35.01 7.73
CA LEU A 331 10.92 35.77 6.48
C LEU A 331 11.51 37.16 6.70
N GLY A 332 11.16 37.84 7.80
CA GLY A 332 11.80 39.10 8.20
C GLY A 332 13.29 38.93 8.48
N ALA A 333 13.67 37.87 9.20
CA ALA A 333 15.06 37.58 9.52
C ALA A 333 15.94 37.30 8.29
N THR A 334 15.35 36.86 7.17
CA THR A 334 16.11 36.72 5.91
C THR A 334 16.81 38.01 5.50
N PHE A 335 16.24 39.18 5.81
CA PHE A 335 16.83 40.48 5.50
C PHE A 335 17.96 40.88 6.46
N MET A 336 18.36 40.04 7.41
CA MET A 336 19.53 40.27 8.26
C MET A 336 20.68 39.31 7.92
N GLY A 337 20.40 38.24 7.16
CA GLY A 337 21.37 37.19 6.87
C GLY A 337 21.80 36.43 8.13
N SER A 338 23.02 35.89 8.08
CA SER A 338 23.69 35.29 9.24
C SER A 338 24.95 36.10 9.55
N PRO A 339 25.29 36.33 10.84
CA PRO A 339 26.56 36.94 11.21
C PRO A 339 27.75 35.99 10.99
N LYS A 340 27.50 34.70 10.71
CA LYS A 340 28.53 33.73 10.38
C LYS A 340 29.09 34.02 8.98
N ASP A 341 30.41 33.90 8.83
CA ASP A 341 31.02 33.94 7.52
C ASP A 341 30.75 32.64 6.76
N VAL A 342 29.73 32.68 5.91
CA VAL A 342 29.30 31.58 5.06
C VAL A 342 29.39 31.96 3.59
N SER A 343 29.53 30.96 2.72
CA SER A 343 29.66 31.18 1.27
C SER A 343 28.45 31.91 0.69
N VAL A 344 28.65 32.62 -0.42
CA VAL A 344 27.59 33.37 -1.12
C VAL A 344 26.36 32.50 -1.44
N PRO A 345 26.49 31.26 -1.98
CA PRO A 345 25.32 30.40 -2.23
C PRO A 345 24.58 30.02 -0.95
N HIS A 346 25.29 29.92 0.18
CA HIS A 346 24.65 29.67 1.47
C HIS A 346 23.90 30.93 1.96
N LYS A 347 24.47 32.14 1.83
CA LYS A 347 23.73 33.39 2.11
C LYS A 347 22.46 33.48 1.26
N ARG A 348 22.53 33.11 -0.03
CA ARG A 348 21.35 32.98 -0.91
C ARG A 348 20.36 31.92 -0.40
N ALA A 349 20.84 30.78 0.08
CA ALA A 349 19.97 29.73 0.62
C ALA A 349 19.19 30.20 1.85
N LEU A 350 19.86 30.87 2.80
CA LEU A 350 19.21 31.44 3.99
C LEU A 350 18.14 32.47 3.61
N PHE A 351 18.40 33.28 2.58
CA PHE A 351 17.44 34.26 2.10
C PHE A 351 16.27 33.62 1.36
N TRP A 352 16.54 32.94 0.24
CA TRP A 352 15.50 32.56 -0.72
C TRP A 352 14.75 31.28 -0.37
N VAL A 353 15.39 30.31 0.29
CA VAL A 353 14.74 29.01 0.55
C VAL A 353 13.49 29.16 1.42
N PRO A 354 13.49 29.94 2.53
CA PRO A 354 12.26 30.21 3.30
C PRO A 354 11.16 30.85 2.45
N TRP A 355 11.50 31.85 1.63
CA TRP A 355 10.55 32.54 0.74
C TRP A 355 9.91 31.61 -0.29
N ILE A 356 10.72 30.80 -0.98
CA ILE A 356 10.22 29.82 -1.95
C ILE A 356 9.38 28.75 -1.25
N CYS A 357 9.83 28.25 -0.10
CA CYS A 357 9.08 27.29 0.72
C CYS A 357 7.69 27.82 1.09
N ALA A 358 7.61 29.07 1.53
CA ALA A 358 6.37 29.69 1.99
C ALA A 358 5.32 29.82 0.87
N TYR A 359 5.76 30.07 -0.36
CA TYR A 359 4.88 30.30 -1.51
C TYR A 359 4.63 29.07 -2.39
N THR A 360 5.41 28.01 -2.27
CA THR A 360 5.29 26.82 -3.15
C THR A 360 5.00 25.53 -2.40
N GLY A 361 5.37 25.45 -1.11
CA GLY A 361 5.29 24.23 -0.32
C GLY A 361 6.16 23.07 -0.85
N LEU A 362 7.04 23.32 -1.82
CA LEU A 362 8.01 22.33 -2.31
C LEU A 362 8.88 21.80 -1.18
N ARG A 363 9.40 20.57 -1.33
CA ARG A 363 10.34 20.05 -0.34
C ARG A 363 11.62 20.86 -0.43
N VAL A 364 12.23 21.16 0.71
CA VAL A 364 13.48 21.94 0.75
C VAL A 364 14.56 21.38 -0.16
N ALA A 365 14.69 20.05 -0.27
CA ALA A 365 15.65 19.41 -1.17
C ALA A 365 15.38 19.73 -2.65
N GLU A 366 14.11 19.81 -3.06
CA GLU A 366 13.68 20.18 -4.43
C GLU A 366 14.00 21.65 -4.73
N ILE A 367 13.95 22.52 -3.71
CA ILE A 367 14.32 23.94 -3.85
C ILE A 367 15.84 24.10 -3.90
N THR A 368 16.56 23.48 -2.97
CA THR A 368 18.01 23.65 -2.81
C THR A 368 18.84 23.09 -3.96
N GLN A 369 18.22 22.28 -4.83
CA GLN A 369 18.85 21.75 -6.05
C GLN A 369 18.65 22.64 -7.28
N LEU A 370 17.80 23.68 -7.21
CA LEU A 370 17.48 24.52 -8.36
C LEU A 370 18.72 25.24 -8.91
N ARG A 371 18.79 25.25 -10.23
CA ARG A 371 19.73 26.02 -11.06
C ARG A 371 18.97 27.12 -11.79
N GLY A 372 19.65 28.10 -12.37
CA GLY A 372 18.98 29.13 -13.17
C GLY A 372 18.21 28.56 -14.36
N VAL A 373 18.71 27.50 -14.99
CA VAL A 373 18.02 26.77 -16.09
C VAL A 373 16.72 26.07 -15.68
N ASP A 374 16.50 25.91 -14.37
CA ASP A 374 15.28 25.31 -13.82
C ASP A 374 14.20 26.37 -13.58
N VAL A 375 14.48 27.66 -13.81
CA VAL A 375 13.47 28.73 -13.85
C VAL A 375 13.14 29.06 -15.30
N ARG A 376 11.88 28.86 -15.66
CA ARG A 376 11.40 28.97 -17.05
C ARG A 376 10.16 29.84 -17.11
N SER A 377 9.77 30.20 -18.33
CA SER A 377 8.54 30.95 -18.59
C SER A 377 7.75 30.32 -19.74
N ASP A 378 6.44 30.44 -19.64
CA ASP A 378 5.50 30.24 -20.75
C ASP A 378 4.75 31.55 -20.96
N GLY A 379 5.05 32.25 -22.06
CA GLY A 379 4.76 33.67 -22.21
C GLY A 379 5.31 34.48 -21.02
N ASP A 380 4.43 35.26 -20.38
CA ASP A 380 4.74 36.08 -19.20
C ASP A 380 4.60 35.33 -17.87
N THR A 381 4.37 34.01 -17.89
CA THR A 381 4.14 33.23 -16.68
C THR A 381 5.40 32.46 -16.25
N PRO A 382 6.15 32.95 -15.26
CA PRO A 382 7.31 32.23 -14.73
C PRO A 382 6.91 31.04 -13.85
N TYR A 383 7.68 29.96 -13.95
CA TYR A 383 7.53 28.76 -13.13
C TYR A 383 8.88 28.14 -12.77
N LEU A 384 8.90 27.44 -11.64
CA LEU A 384 10.00 26.57 -11.23
C LEU A 384 9.77 25.18 -11.83
N PHE A 385 10.73 24.69 -12.61
CA PHE A 385 10.71 23.37 -13.21
C PHE A 385 11.46 22.37 -12.32
N ILE A 386 10.72 21.50 -11.64
CA ILE A 386 11.30 20.54 -10.70
C ILE A 386 11.60 19.26 -11.47
N THR A 387 12.89 18.94 -11.62
CA THR A 387 13.34 17.82 -12.47
C THR A 387 14.33 16.90 -11.74
N PRO A 388 14.30 15.59 -12.02
CA PRO A 388 15.32 14.63 -11.56
C PRO A 388 16.75 14.98 -12.02
N GLU A 389 16.91 15.76 -13.08
CA GLU A 389 18.21 16.20 -13.60
C GLU A 389 18.95 17.14 -12.65
N ALA A 390 18.22 17.92 -11.86
CA ALA A 390 18.79 18.81 -10.84
C ALA A 390 19.14 18.03 -9.56
N GLY A 391 18.45 16.92 -9.31
CA GLY A 391 18.68 16.03 -8.18
C GLY A 391 17.46 15.17 -7.86
N SER A 392 17.64 14.21 -6.94
CA SER A 392 16.65 13.17 -6.67
C SER A 392 15.30 13.72 -6.19
N THR A 393 14.24 13.49 -6.98
CA THR A 393 12.85 13.75 -6.57
C THR A 393 12.19 12.49 -6.02
N LYS A 394 11.15 12.64 -5.17
CA LYS A 394 10.49 11.47 -4.55
C LYS A 394 9.86 10.55 -5.60
N SER A 395 9.24 11.09 -6.64
CA SER A 395 8.55 10.36 -7.72
C SER A 395 9.45 9.99 -8.90
N GLY A 396 10.61 10.64 -9.06
CA GLY A 396 11.42 10.51 -10.28
C GLY A 396 10.79 11.18 -11.50
N ARG A 397 9.69 11.92 -11.33
CA ARG A 397 9.01 12.68 -12.39
C ARG A 397 9.41 14.15 -12.33
N ALA A 398 9.22 14.85 -13.45
CA ALA A 398 9.29 16.29 -13.50
C ALA A 398 7.89 16.93 -13.35
N TRP A 399 7.82 18.11 -12.75
CA TRP A 399 6.58 18.91 -12.62
C TRP A 399 6.91 20.39 -12.49
N MET A 400 5.89 21.24 -12.50
CA MET A 400 6.03 22.70 -12.41
C MET A 400 5.38 23.24 -11.13
N ALA A 401 5.97 24.30 -10.57
CA ALA A 401 5.35 25.13 -9.55
C ALA A 401 5.37 26.59 -9.99
N ALA A 402 4.22 27.25 -10.02
CA ALA A 402 4.17 28.67 -10.42
C ALA A 402 4.88 29.56 -9.40
N VAL A 403 5.47 30.66 -9.90
CA VAL A 403 6.14 31.66 -9.06
C VAL A 403 5.13 32.71 -8.62
N HIS A 404 5.04 32.94 -7.32
CA HIS A 404 4.17 33.97 -6.74
C HIS A 404 4.65 35.39 -7.11
N PRO A 405 3.77 36.36 -7.42
CA PRO A 405 4.18 37.73 -7.78
C PRO A 405 5.10 38.41 -6.76
N HIS A 406 4.87 38.18 -5.48
CA HIS A 406 5.76 38.68 -4.42
C HIS A 406 7.21 38.18 -4.57
N LEU A 407 7.45 36.94 -5.03
CA LEU A 407 8.80 36.45 -5.29
C LEU A 407 9.43 37.17 -6.50
N VAL A 408 8.65 37.45 -7.53
CA VAL A 408 9.10 38.23 -8.70
C VAL A 408 9.53 39.62 -8.26
N GLU A 409 8.69 40.31 -7.49
CA GLU A 409 8.99 41.65 -6.98
C GLU A 409 10.19 41.70 -6.01
N LEU A 410 10.46 40.60 -5.28
CA LEU A 410 11.65 40.48 -4.45
C LEU A 410 12.94 40.29 -5.27
N GLY A 411 12.85 40.02 -6.57
CA GLY A 411 13.99 39.80 -7.47
C GLY A 411 14.39 38.34 -7.67
N LEU A 412 13.46 37.38 -7.48
CA LEU A 412 13.79 35.95 -7.59
C LEU A 412 14.26 35.58 -8.99
N LEU A 413 13.62 36.11 -10.03
CA LEU A 413 13.92 35.76 -11.42
C LEU A 413 15.29 36.30 -11.83
N GLU A 414 15.61 37.53 -11.42
CA GLU A 414 16.89 38.19 -11.63
C GLU A 414 18.01 37.41 -10.94
N MET A 415 17.80 36.98 -9.69
CA MET A 415 18.78 36.15 -8.98
C MET A 415 19.10 34.86 -9.72
N PHE A 416 18.08 34.12 -10.18
CA PHE A 416 18.31 32.88 -10.93
C PHE A 416 18.94 33.13 -12.30
N LYS A 417 18.60 34.24 -12.96
CA LYS A 417 19.22 34.66 -14.22
C LYS A 417 20.73 34.93 -14.04
N GLU A 418 21.11 35.64 -12.98
CA GLU A 418 22.51 35.97 -12.66
C GLU A 418 23.32 34.74 -12.22
N VAL A 419 22.71 33.80 -11.51
CA VAL A 419 23.33 32.51 -11.14
C VAL A 419 23.67 31.66 -12.37
N GLY A 420 22.90 31.78 -13.45
CA GLY A 420 23.11 31.06 -14.71
C GLY A 420 22.85 29.55 -14.59
N SER A 421 23.63 28.73 -15.29
CA SER A 421 23.42 27.26 -15.33
C SER A 421 23.84 26.51 -14.06
N GLY A 422 24.52 27.19 -13.14
CA GLY A 422 24.99 26.61 -11.89
C GLY A 422 23.91 26.49 -10.81
N PRO A 423 24.20 25.75 -9.73
CA PRO A 423 23.32 25.68 -8.56
C PRO A 423 23.23 27.00 -7.81
N ALA A 424 22.01 27.40 -7.42
CA ALA A 424 21.79 28.67 -6.71
C ALA A 424 22.22 28.63 -5.24
N PHE A 425 22.10 27.47 -4.57
CA PHE A 425 22.09 27.39 -3.11
C PHE A 425 23.26 26.62 -2.49
N TYR A 426 24.17 26.11 -3.29
CA TYR A 426 25.38 25.44 -2.82
C TYR A 426 26.55 25.72 -3.74
N VAL A 427 27.77 25.62 -3.20
CA VAL A 427 28.99 25.75 -4.01
C VAL A 427 29.06 24.59 -5.00
N PRO A 428 29.18 24.83 -6.31
CA PRO A 428 29.23 23.77 -7.30
C PRO A 428 30.34 22.76 -7.01
N TYR A 429 30.10 21.51 -7.39
CA TYR A 429 31.14 20.50 -7.35
C TYR A 429 32.25 20.87 -8.35
N PRO A 430 33.51 20.46 -8.09
CA PRO A 430 34.58 20.63 -9.07
C PRO A 430 34.23 20.03 -10.43
N ASP A 431 34.76 20.61 -11.50
CA ASP A 431 34.51 20.11 -12.86
C ASP A 431 34.94 18.64 -13.00
N GLY A 432 34.12 17.85 -13.71
CA GLY A 432 34.38 16.41 -13.88
C GLY A 432 34.16 15.57 -12.62
N THR A 433 33.55 16.12 -11.56
CA THR A 433 33.21 15.32 -10.38
C THR A 433 32.15 14.27 -10.73
N ASP A 434 32.53 13.00 -10.58
CA ASP A 434 31.60 11.87 -10.67
C ASP A 434 30.70 11.82 -9.42
N LEU A 435 29.49 12.36 -9.55
CA LEU A 435 28.51 12.40 -8.46
C LEU A 435 28.02 11.01 -8.03
N THR A 436 28.20 9.97 -8.86
CA THR A 436 27.80 8.60 -8.52
C THR A 436 28.72 7.97 -7.47
N LYS A 437 29.95 8.46 -7.37
CA LYS A 437 30.98 7.99 -6.41
C LYS A 437 31.02 8.81 -5.13
N GLN A 438 30.20 9.84 -5.00
CA GLN A 438 30.16 10.69 -3.82
C GLN A 438 29.56 9.93 -2.63
N THR A 439 30.30 9.88 -1.53
CA THR A 439 29.81 9.37 -0.25
C THR A 439 29.24 10.52 0.59
N GLY A 440 28.15 10.25 1.32
CA GLY A 440 27.50 11.25 2.17
C GLY A 440 26.31 11.98 1.54
N LYS A 441 25.90 13.09 2.15
CA LYS A 441 24.74 13.85 1.69
C LYS A 441 25.12 14.76 0.51
N PRO A 442 24.31 14.84 -0.55
CA PRO A 442 24.51 15.84 -1.60
C PRO A 442 24.53 17.26 -1.04
N ARG A 443 25.36 18.14 -1.62
CA ARG A 443 25.51 19.53 -1.18
C ARG A 443 24.18 20.31 -1.19
N SER A 444 23.24 19.99 -2.08
CA SER A 444 21.87 20.53 -2.06
C SER A 444 21.14 20.16 -0.77
N GLN A 445 21.16 18.90 -0.35
CA GLN A 445 20.55 18.46 0.90
C GLN A 445 21.22 19.11 2.12
N GLU A 446 22.54 19.28 2.09
CA GLU A 446 23.26 20.00 3.15
C GLU A 446 22.83 21.47 3.24
N ALA A 447 22.66 22.16 2.11
CA ALA A 447 22.14 23.53 2.10
C ALA A 447 20.78 23.62 2.79
N GLY A 448 19.88 22.66 2.50
CA GLY A 448 18.59 22.58 3.20
C GLY A 448 18.73 22.34 4.70
N VAL A 449 19.63 21.44 5.13
CA VAL A 449 19.90 21.22 6.56
C VAL A 449 20.38 22.51 7.23
N ARG A 450 21.30 23.25 6.59
CA ARG A 450 21.83 24.50 7.14
C ARG A 450 20.77 25.59 7.25
N VAL A 451 19.84 25.69 6.29
CA VAL A 451 18.66 26.58 6.40
C VAL A 451 17.80 26.19 7.61
N GLY A 452 17.58 24.88 7.81
CA GLY A 452 16.83 24.39 8.97
C GLY A 452 17.50 24.74 10.30
N ASN A 453 18.81 24.52 10.40
CA ASN A 453 19.61 24.84 11.58
C ASN A 453 19.69 26.35 11.81
N TRP A 454 19.74 27.17 10.77
CA TRP A 454 19.67 28.63 10.92
C TRP A 454 18.35 29.04 11.60
N ILE A 455 17.22 28.48 11.17
CA ILE A 455 15.92 28.77 11.80
C ILE A 455 15.90 28.34 13.27
N THR A 456 16.37 27.14 13.59
CA THR A 456 16.25 26.60 14.96
C THR A 456 17.34 27.08 15.90
N ASP A 457 18.58 27.10 15.46
CA ASP A 457 19.76 27.26 16.31
C ASP A 457 20.20 28.73 16.38
N GLU A 458 19.98 29.50 15.31
CA GLU A 458 20.40 30.90 15.23
C GLU A 458 19.25 31.87 15.49
N LEU A 459 18.08 31.65 14.88
CA LEU A 459 16.90 32.46 15.18
C LEU A 459 16.17 32.00 16.46
N GLY A 460 16.47 30.80 16.96
CA GLY A 460 15.79 30.25 18.14
C GLY A 460 14.33 29.88 17.91
N ILE A 461 13.87 29.78 16.64
CA ILE A 461 12.47 29.54 16.32
C ILE A 461 12.21 28.02 16.35
N PRO A 462 11.34 27.52 17.27
CA PRO A 462 11.11 26.08 17.42
C PRO A 462 10.54 25.47 16.16
N ALA A 463 11.04 24.29 15.77
CA ALA A 463 10.55 23.56 14.60
C ALA A 463 9.25 22.81 14.93
N PRO A 464 8.09 23.19 14.34
CA PRO A 464 6.86 22.44 14.49
C PRO A 464 7.05 20.98 14.02
N GLY A 465 6.65 20.02 14.86
CA GLY A 465 6.86 18.59 14.60
C GLY A 465 8.33 18.16 14.46
N GLY A 466 9.29 18.98 14.94
CA GLY A 466 10.73 18.70 14.89
C GLY A 466 11.34 18.74 13.48
N LYS A 467 10.66 19.37 12.51
CA LYS A 467 11.10 19.42 11.11
C LYS A 467 10.97 20.84 10.53
N PRO A 468 11.96 21.72 10.74
CA PRO A 468 11.82 23.16 10.45
C PRO A 468 11.49 23.42 8.97
N ASN A 469 12.15 22.71 8.06
CA ASN A 469 11.89 22.86 6.64
C ASN A 469 10.55 22.24 6.17
N HIS A 470 10.05 21.21 6.85
CA HIS A 470 8.77 20.60 6.48
C HIS A 470 7.57 21.41 7.01
N ALA A 471 7.79 22.20 8.06
CA ALA A 471 6.76 23.06 8.62
C ALA A 471 6.26 24.13 7.63
N TRP A 472 7.12 24.59 6.70
CA TRP A 472 6.71 25.45 5.59
C TRP A 472 5.67 24.80 4.68
N ARG A 473 5.85 23.54 4.31
CA ARG A 473 4.88 22.82 3.46
C ARG A 473 3.54 22.68 4.15
N HIS A 474 3.53 22.46 5.48
CA HIS A 474 2.30 22.47 6.27
C HIS A 474 1.63 23.84 6.31
N LEU A 475 2.40 24.92 6.47
CA LEU A 475 1.88 26.29 6.38
C LEU A 475 1.29 26.55 5.00
N PHE A 476 2.02 26.27 3.92
CA PHE A 476 1.53 26.42 2.54
C PHE A 476 0.23 25.63 2.31
N THR A 477 0.16 24.37 2.73
CA THR A 477 -1.07 23.57 2.62
C THR A 477 -2.22 24.17 3.43
N THR A 478 -1.93 24.73 4.60
CA THR A 478 -2.94 25.41 5.43
C THR A 478 -3.46 26.67 4.74
N LEU A 479 -2.56 27.52 4.23
CA LEU A 479 -2.93 28.73 3.49
C LEU A 479 -3.68 28.41 2.21
N SER A 480 -3.24 27.39 1.46
CA SER A 480 -3.93 26.98 0.23
C SER A 480 -5.39 26.58 0.47
N ARG A 481 -5.69 25.99 1.64
CA ARG A 481 -7.06 25.65 2.04
C ARG A 481 -7.84 26.88 2.50
N ALA A 482 -7.17 27.78 3.22
CA ALA A 482 -7.78 29.02 3.71
C ALA A 482 -8.11 30.01 2.59
N HIS A 483 -7.45 29.89 1.43
CA HIS A 483 -7.62 30.75 0.27
C HIS A 483 -8.19 30.02 -0.95
N ASP A 484 -8.88 28.89 -0.73
CA ASP A 484 -9.63 28.16 -1.76
C ASP A 484 -8.82 27.86 -3.03
N MET A 485 -7.54 27.50 -2.88
CA MET A 485 -6.77 26.97 -3.99
C MET A 485 -7.33 25.60 -4.38
N ASP A 486 -7.47 25.39 -5.68
CA ASP A 486 -7.90 24.11 -6.21
C ASP A 486 -6.98 22.97 -5.73
N LYS A 487 -7.59 21.89 -5.21
CA LYS A 487 -6.86 20.76 -4.61
C LYS A 487 -5.91 20.13 -5.62
N GLN A 488 -6.38 19.85 -6.83
CA GLN A 488 -5.59 19.12 -7.82
C GLN A 488 -4.41 19.96 -8.30
N THR A 489 -4.64 21.24 -8.58
CA THR A 489 -3.60 22.20 -8.97
C THR A 489 -2.54 22.35 -7.88
N ARG A 490 -2.96 22.49 -6.62
CA ARG A 490 -2.06 22.52 -5.45
C ARG A 490 -1.26 21.22 -5.36
N ASP A 491 -1.92 20.07 -5.42
CA ASP A 491 -1.29 18.75 -5.27
C ASP A 491 -0.29 18.49 -6.40
N TYR A 492 -0.58 18.92 -7.63
CA TYR A 492 0.35 18.92 -8.77
C TYR A 492 1.60 19.77 -8.48
N MET A 493 1.44 21.04 -8.07
CA MET A 493 2.58 21.91 -7.75
C MET A 493 3.44 21.37 -6.60
N LEU A 494 2.82 20.63 -5.70
CA LEU A 494 3.47 19.93 -4.59
C LEU A 494 4.16 18.60 -5.00
N GLY A 495 4.08 18.21 -6.28
CA GLY A 495 4.68 17.00 -6.84
C GLY A 495 3.98 15.71 -6.38
N SER A 496 2.69 15.78 -6.07
CA SER A 496 1.87 14.60 -5.76
C SER A 496 1.42 13.90 -7.05
N GLY A 497 1.24 12.58 -6.99
CA GLY A 497 0.65 11.82 -8.09
C GLY A 497 -0.87 11.88 -8.07
N ALA A 498 -1.49 11.52 -9.20
CA ALA A 498 -2.93 11.37 -9.32
C ALA A 498 -3.47 10.32 -8.35
N GLU A 499 -4.54 10.66 -7.63
CA GLU A 499 -5.29 9.73 -6.75
C GLU A 499 -6.35 8.95 -7.55
N ASP A 500 -6.89 9.56 -8.62
CA ASP A 500 -7.80 8.96 -9.61
C ASP A 500 -7.13 8.96 -11.00
N ALA A 501 -7.31 7.89 -11.78
CA ALA A 501 -6.83 7.80 -13.16
C ALA A 501 -7.27 9.01 -14.03
N ARG A 502 -8.43 9.60 -13.73
CA ARG A 502 -8.94 10.78 -14.45
C ARG A 502 -8.15 12.06 -14.22
N GLU A 503 -7.54 12.22 -13.06
CA GLU A 503 -6.65 13.36 -12.74
C GLU A 503 -5.36 13.33 -13.59
N GLY A 504 -5.11 12.23 -14.30
CA GLY A 504 -4.02 12.10 -15.27
C GLY A 504 -4.34 12.61 -16.68
N TYR A 505 -5.59 12.99 -16.98
CA TYR A 505 -5.94 13.53 -18.29
C TYR A 505 -5.72 15.05 -18.38
N GLY A 506 -5.11 15.48 -19.48
CA GLY A 506 -4.80 16.88 -19.75
C GLY A 506 -3.48 17.34 -19.12
N ASP A 507 -3.00 18.49 -19.58
CA ASP A 507 -1.79 19.12 -19.06
C ASP A 507 -2.13 20.19 -18.01
N TRP A 508 -1.11 20.56 -17.22
CA TRP A 508 -1.19 21.63 -16.24
C TRP A 508 -0.51 22.89 -16.78
N PRO A 509 -1.23 23.77 -17.50
CA PRO A 509 -0.61 24.95 -18.09
C PRO A 509 -0.12 25.90 -16.99
N PRO A 510 1.06 26.54 -17.14
CA PRO A 510 1.60 27.46 -16.14
C PRO A 510 0.63 28.56 -15.73
N THR A 511 -0.21 29.04 -16.65
CA THR A 511 -1.26 30.05 -16.38
C THR A 511 -2.31 29.57 -15.38
N ALA A 512 -2.72 28.30 -15.41
CA ALA A 512 -3.63 27.72 -14.43
C ALA A 512 -2.96 27.61 -13.05
N LEU A 513 -1.69 27.19 -13.01
CA LEU A 513 -0.91 27.14 -11.77
C LEU A 513 -0.76 28.53 -11.16
N ALA A 514 -0.44 29.53 -11.98
CA ALA A 514 -0.27 30.92 -11.55
C ALA A 514 -1.57 31.54 -11.03
N ARG A 515 -2.72 31.22 -11.64
CA ARG A 515 -4.04 31.64 -11.13
C ARG A 515 -4.25 31.17 -9.69
N GLU A 516 -3.92 29.92 -9.38
CA GLU A 516 -4.09 29.38 -8.04
C GLU A 516 -3.05 29.96 -7.05
N ILE A 517 -1.79 30.09 -7.46
CA ILE A 517 -0.75 30.67 -6.60
C ILE A 517 -1.09 32.11 -6.20
N ARG A 518 -1.64 32.92 -7.10
CA ARG A 518 -2.04 34.33 -6.82
C ARG A 518 -3.12 34.48 -5.75
N LYS A 519 -3.83 33.41 -5.38
CA LYS A 519 -4.81 33.46 -4.28
C LYS A 519 -4.14 33.62 -2.91
N LEU A 520 -2.87 33.25 -2.80
CA LEU A 520 -2.13 33.41 -1.54
C LEU A 520 -1.81 34.90 -1.29
N PRO A 521 -1.99 35.39 -0.06
CA PRO A 521 -1.67 36.78 0.24
C PRO A 521 -0.16 37.02 0.32
N ARG A 522 0.21 38.30 0.26
CA ARG A 522 1.59 38.71 0.51
C ARG A 522 1.94 38.50 1.99
N PHE A 523 3.15 37.99 2.26
CA PHE A 523 3.73 38.08 3.60
C PHE A 523 4.22 39.51 3.82
N ASP A 524 3.48 40.25 4.62
CA ASP A 524 3.88 41.59 5.03
C ASP A 524 4.98 41.50 6.10
N VAL A 525 6.22 41.80 5.71
CA VAL A 525 7.42 41.82 6.56
C VAL A 525 8.27 43.04 6.25
N LYS A 526 8.93 43.59 7.27
CA LYS A 526 9.80 44.75 7.12
C LYS A 526 11.11 44.36 6.43
N ALA A 527 11.27 44.75 5.17
CA ALA A 527 12.53 44.58 4.45
C ALA A 527 13.61 45.56 4.95
N THR A 528 14.87 45.12 4.96
CA THR A 528 16.04 45.98 5.15
C THR A 528 16.79 46.17 3.82
N THR A 529 17.90 46.90 3.84
CA THR A 529 18.79 47.09 2.68
C THR A 529 19.65 45.86 2.38
N TRP A 530 19.81 44.91 3.30
CA TRP A 530 20.71 43.77 3.10
C TRP A 530 20.12 42.77 2.10
N ARG A 531 20.96 42.29 1.17
CA ARG A 531 20.68 41.20 0.23
C ARG A 531 21.94 40.34 0.03
N PRO A 532 21.81 39.02 -0.19
CA PRO A 532 22.94 38.21 -0.62
C PRO A 532 23.35 38.56 -2.06
N SER A 533 24.64 38.38 -2.39
CA SER A 533 25.10 38.53 -3.78
C SER A 533 24.45 37.49 -4.71
N ASN A 534 24.03 37.97 -5.88
CA ASN A 534 23.49 37.15 -6.96
C ASN A 534 24.59 36.52 -7.83
N GLU A 535 25.85 36.94 -7.65
CA GLU A 535 26.97 36.50 -8.48
C GLU A 535 27.10 34.97 -8.52
N ALA A 536 27.28 34.45 -9.73
CA ALA A 536 27.57 33.05 -9.95
C ALA A 536 28.89 32.67 -9.26
N VAL A 537 28.91 31.51 -8.60
CA VAL A 537 30.13 30.93 -8.06
C VAL A 537 30.57 29.81 -9.00
N SER A 538 31.75 29.93 -9.58
CA SER A 538 32.29 28.91 -10.50
C SER A 538 32.68 27.64 -9.76
N ALA A 539 32.59 26.50 -10.46
CA ALA A 539 33.22 25.27 -10.02
C ALA A 539 34.74 25.47 -9.90
N GLN A 540 35.34 24.91 -8.85
CA GLN A 540 36.80 24.88 -8.74
C GLN A 540 37.36 23.76 -9.61
N ALA A 541 38.53 23.95 -10.22
CA ALA A 541 39.22 22.85 -10.88
C ALA A 541 39.53 21.73 -9.88
N GLN A 542 39.41 20.46 -10.28
CA GLN A 542 39.85 19.35 -9.45
C GLN A 542 41.34 19.53 -9.13
N ARG A 543 41.70 19.53 -7.84
CA ARG A 543 43.12 19.47 -7.43
C ARG A 543 43.68 18.14 -7.94
N LYS A 544 44.53 18.19 -8.97
CA LYS A 544 45.42 17.07 -9.31
C LYS A 544 46.21 16.76 -8.03
N GLY A 545 46.08 15.54 -7.52
CA GLY A 545 46.83 15.12 -6.33
C GLY A 545 48.30 15.45 -6.54
N ARG A 546 48.94 16.06 -5.53
CA ARG A 546 50.41 16.14 -5.49
C ARG A 546 50.91 14.71 -5.63
N ASN A 547 51.59 14.40 -6.74
CA ASN A 547 52.37 13.19 -6.86
C ASN A 547 53.37 13.20 -5.71
N ALA A 548 53.13 12.35 -4.71
CA ALA A 548 54.15 11.96 -3.75
C ALA A 548 55.10 11.01 -4.49
N ASN A 549 55.95 11.58 -5.35
CA ASN A 549 57.07 10.86 -5.94
C ASN A 549 58.09 11.89 -6.45
N GLU A 550 58.73 12.59 -5.52
CA GLU A 550 60.00 13.28 -5.75
C GLU A 550 60.69 13.47 -4.39
N LYS A 551 61.35 12.40 -3.95
CA LYS A 551 62.57 12.45 -3.15
C LYS A 551 63.51 11.42 -3.76
N GLY A 552 64.33 11.89 -4.71
CA GLY A 552 65.62 11.30 -5.00
C GLY A 552 66.64 11.76 -3.97
#